data_AF-A0A3E2U475-F1
#
_entry.id   AF-A0A3E2U475-F1
#
_cell.length_a   1.000
_cell.length_b   1.000
_cell.length_c   1.000
_cell.angle_alpha   90.00
_cell.angle_beta   90.00
_cell.angle_gamma   90.00
#
_symmetry.space_group_name_H-M   'P 1'
#
loop_
_entity.id
_entity.type
_entity.pdbx_description
1 polymer ?
#
loop_
_entity_poly.entity_id
_entity_poly.type
_entity_poly.pdbx_seq_one_letter_code
_entity_poly.pdbx_strand_id
1 'polypeptide(L)' 'MSATEMIYKIIDKKCLKQSAVARAAGYDPKKFNALLRGRKKMTSEDVVPICKALGVTPNELFGIDP' A
#
# COMPACT_ATOMS: atom_id res chain seq x y z
N MET A 1 14.24 -1.18 -3.33
CA MET A 1 12.86 -1.67 -3.10
C MET A 1 11.93 -0.50 -3.31
N SER A 2 10.92 -0.62 -4.18
CA SER A 2 9.89 0.42 -4.30
C SER A 2 8.88 0.27 -3.16
N ALA A 3 8.18 1.36 -2.83
CA ALA A 3 7.09 1.32 -1.84
C ALA A 3 5.98 0.31 -2.21
N THR A 4 5.77 0.04 -3.50
CA THR A 4 4.79 -0.97 -3.94
C THR A 4 5.22 -2.39 -3.59
N GLU A 5 6.51 -2.72 -3.68
CA GLU A 5 7.04 -4.02 -3.25
C GLU A 5 6.90 -4.20 -1.73
N MET A 6 7.11 -3.14 -0.95
CA MET A 6 6.94 -3.18 0.50
C MET A 6 5.47 -3.40 0.89
N ILE A 7 4.54 -2.76 0.17
CA ILE A 7 3.10 -3.02 0.35
C ILE A 7 2.78 -4.50 0.15
N TYR A 8 3.28 -5.13 -0.92
CA TYR A 8 3.09 -6.57 -1.13
C TYR A 8 3.63 -7.41 0.02
N LYS A 9 4.84 -7.11 0.51
CA LYS A 9 5.44 -7.79 1.66
C LYS A 9 4.60 -7.64 2.93
N ILE A 10 4.07 -6.46 3.21
CA ILE A 10 3.24 -6.22 4.40
C ILE A 10 1.92 -6.97 4.30
N ILE A 11 1.28 -6.95 3.12
CA ILE A 11 0.03 -7.68 2.86
C ILE A 11 0.22 -9.17 3.12
N ASP A 12 1.31 -9.74 2.60
CA ASP A 12 1.64 -11.16 2.77
C ASP A 12 1.95 -11.49 4.25
N LYS A 13 2.82 -10.70 4.89
CA LYS A 13 3.18 -10.87 6.32
C LYS A 13 1.97 -10.77 7.26
N LYS A 14 1.00 -9.91 6.95
CA LYS A 14 -0.21 -9.72 7.77
C LYS A 14 -1.38 -10.62 7.33
N CYS A 15 -1.17 -11.51 6.35
CA CYS A 15 -2.20 -12.37 5.77
C CYS A 15 -3.46 -11.60 5.32
N LEU A 16 -3.28 -10.39 4.80
CA LEU A 16 -4.36 -9.52 4.34
C LEU A 16 -4.71 -9.81 2.88
N LYS A 17 -5.99 -9.64 2.53
CA LYS A 17 -6.38 -9.64 1.11
C LYS A 17 -6.12 -8.26 0.52
N GLN A 18 -5.40 -8.18 -0.60
CA GLN A 18 -5.15 -6.92 -1.32
C GLN A 18 -6.44 -6.14 -1.62
N SER A 19 -7.52 -6.85 -1.96
CA SER A 19 -8.83 -6.25 -2.20
C SER A 19 -9.49 -5.67 -0.94
N ALA A 20 -9.20 -6.24 0.24
CA ALA A 20 -9.66 -5.70 1.52
C ALA A 20 -8.88 -4.43 1.88
N VAL A 21 -7.55 -4.43 1.68
CA VAL A 21 -6.69 -3.26 1.87
C VAL A 21 -7.12 -2.11 0.96
N ALA A 22 -7.40 -2.39 -0.32
CA ALA A 22 -7.89 -1.40 -1.26
C ALA A 22 -9.16 -0.70 -0.74
N ARG A 23 -10.15 -1.49 -0.29
CA ARG A 23 -11.41 -0.97 0.24
C ARG A 23 -11.21 -0.17 1.52
N ALA A 24 -10.36 -0.66 2.44
CA ALA A 24 -10.02 0.04 3.68
C ALA A 24 -9.31 1.37 3.41
N ALA A 25 -8.53 1.47 2.33
CA ALA A 25 -7.89 2.69 1.89
C ALA A 25 -8.80 3.61 1.06
N GLY A 26 -10.06 3.22 0.80
CA GLY A 26 -11.01 4.01 -0.02
C GLY A 26 -10.84 3.85 -1.53
N TYR A 27 -10.10 2.84 -1.99
CA TYR A 27 -9.87 2.56 -3.40
C TYR A 27 -10.76 1.44 -3.94
N ASP A 28 -11.14 1.58 -5.21
CA ASP A 28 -11.58 0.44 -5.99
C ASP A 28 -10.43 -0.58 -6.14
N PRO A 29 -10.66 -1.89 -5.91
CA PRO A 29 -9.61 -2.90 -6.01
C PRO A 29 -8.87 -2.93 -7.36
N LYS A 30 -9.54 -2.62 -8.49
CA LYS A 30 -8.87 -2.54 -9.80
C LYS A 30 -7.96 -1.32 -9.87
N LYS A 31 -8.40 -0.17 -9.34
CA LYS A 31 -7.56 1.05 -9.27
C LYS A 31 -6.32 0.82 -8.40
N PHE A 32 -6.50 0.20 -7.23
CA PHE A 32 -5.41 -0.09 -6.32
C PHE A 32 -4.39 -1.06 -6.95
N ASN A 33 -4.87 -2.10 -7.64
CA ASN A 33 -3.99 -3.00 -8.38
C ASN A 33 -3.22 -2.30 -9.52
N ALA A 34 -3.85 -1.37 -10.24
CA ALA A 34 -3.17 -0.58 -11.26
C ALA A 34 -2.06 0.30 -10.67
N LEU A 35 -2.28 0.85 -9.47
CA LEU A 35 -1.30 1.65 -8.72
C LEU A 35 -0.12 0.77 -8.27
N LEU A 36 -0.37 -0.39 -7.65
CA LEU A 36 0.69 -1.30 -7.21
C LEU A 36 1.55 -1.85 -8.35
N ARG A 37 0.96 -2.08 -9.52
CA ARG A 37 1.67 -2.54 -10.73
C ARG A 37 2.35 -1.41 -11.52
N GLY A 38 2.37 -0.19 -11.01
CA GLY A 38 3.03 0.96 -11.64
C GLY A 38 2.35 1.49 -12.91
N ARG A 39 1.12 1.02 -13.22
CA ARG A 39 0.33 1.56 -14.33
C ARG A 39 -0.28 2.93 -14.01
N LYS A 40 -0.34 3.28 -12.73
CA LYS A 40 -0.64 4.62 -12.22
C LYS A 40 0.45 5.03 -11.25
N LYS A 41 0.82 6.32 -11.28
CA LYS A 41 1.74 6.90 -10.29
C LYS A 41 1.05 6.95 -8.94
N MET A 42 1.76 6.47 -7.91
CA MET A 42 1.38 6.69 -6.52
C MET A 42 1.81 8.10 -6.12
N THR A 43 0.88 8.86 -5.57
CA THR A 43 1.08 10.22 -5.08
C THR A 43 1.20 10.22 -3.55
N SER A 44 1.66 11.33 -2.97
CA SER A 44 1.72 11.52 -1.52
C SER A 44 0.34 11.39 -0.86
N GLU A 45 -0.73 11.75 -1.58
CA GLU A 45 -2.11 11.63 -1.12
C GLU A 45 -2.54 10.17 -0.96
N ASP A 46 -1.98 9.27 -1.77
CA ASP A 46 -2.28 7.84 -1.69
C ASP A 46 -1.54 7.14 -0.53
N VAL A 47 -0.40 7.69 -0.10
CA VAL A 47 0.44 7.07 0.94
C VAL A 47 -0.32 6.97 2.26
N VAL A 48 -0.98 8.04 2.70
CA VAL A 48 -1.64 8.10 4.02
C VAL A 48 -2.80 7.09 4.15
N PRO A 49 -3.76 7.03 3.21
CA PRO A 49 -4.83 6.02 3.24
C PRO A 49 -4.30 4.59 3.20
N ILE A 50 -3.27 4.32 2.39
CA ILE A 50 -2.67 2.99 2.26
C ILE A 50 -1.99 2.58 3.57
N CYS A 51 -1.22 3.47 4.18
CA CYS A 51 -0.58 3.24 5.48
C CYS A 51 -1.61 2.94 6.57
N LYS A 52 -2.71 3.72 6.63
CA LYS A 52 -3.82 3.49 7.56
C LYS A 52 -4.49 2.12 7.34
N ALA A 53 -4.75 1.75 6.09
CA ALA A 53 -5.36 0.47 5.75
C ALA A 53 -4.46 -0.74 6.06
N LEU A 54 -3.15 -0.56 5.92
CA LEU A 54 -2.15 -1.57 6.26
C LEU A 54 -1.82 -1.59 7.77
N GLY A 55 -2.22 -0.57 8.53
CA GLY A 55 -1.85 -0.40 9.93
C GLY A 55 -0.34 -0.31 10.11
N VAL A 56 0.33 0.49 9.27
CA VAL A 56 1.77 0.76 9.33
C VAL A 56 2.02 2.25 9.23
N THR A 57 3.19 2.69 9.68
CA THR A 57 3.67 4.05 9.49
C THR A 57 4.33 4.23 8.12
N PRO A 58 4.41 5.46 7.58
CA PRO A 58 5.18 5.73 6.36
C PRO A 58 6.64 5.28 6.47
N ASN A 59 7.28 5.42 7.63
CA ASN A 59 8.65 4.96 7.86
C ASN A 59 8.79 3.44 7.62
N GLU A 60 7.85 2.65 8.13
CA GLU A 60 7.81 1.20 7.88
C GLU A 60 7.54 0.89 6.40
N LEU A 61 6.70 1.68 5.74
CA LEU A 61 6.37 1.49 4.32
C LEU A 61 7.55 1.81 3.39
N PHE A 62 8.37 2.79 3.74
CA PHE A 62 9.55 3.19 2.98
C PHE A 62 10.86 2.55 3.48
N GLY A 63 10.82 1.83 4.60
CA GLY A 63 12.01 1.22 5.19
C GLY A 63 13.06 2.25 5.62
N ILE A 64 12.60 3.42 6.09
CA ILE A 64 13.49 4.45 6.62
C ILE A 64 13.74 4.11 8.09
N ASP A 65 14.74 3.27 8.33
CA ASP A 65 15.34 3.14 9.66
C ASP A 65 16.11 4.44 9.99
N PRO A 66 16.03 4.94 11.24
CA PRO A 66 16.75 6.13 11.68
C PRO A 66 18.28 5.97 11.71
#